data_AF-A0A2D4JV71-F1
#
_entry.id   AF-A0A2D4JV71-F1
#
_cell.length_a   1.000
_cell.length_b   1.000
_cell.length_c   1.000
_cell.angle_alpha   90.00
_cell.angle_beta   90.00
_cell.angle_gamma   90.00
#
_symmetry.space_group_name_H-M   'P 1'
#
loop_
_entity.id
_entity.type
_entity.pdbx_description
1 polymer ?
#
loop_
_entity_poly.entity_id
_entity_poly.type
_entity_poly.pdbx_seq_one_letter_code
_entity_poly.pdbx_strand_id
1 'polypeptide(L)'
;STPVLGGNTFYLNSRNFHQGKNHDMGRIVIPFQFAWPRSFTLIIEAWDWDNETKADEKLLIDRVSSAGMINPEDRWTTLQLNGHVAHFEAQIRVKCDENYYGPQCNKFCGPRDDFVGHYTCDQNGNKACMEGWIGDECKQAVCKQGCNLIRGGCSVPG
;
A
#
# COMPACT_ATOMS: atom_id res chain seq x y z
N SER A 1 -15.21 8.98 -2.07
CA SER A 1 -16.48 8.45 -1.53
C SER A 1 -16.87 7.21 -2.30
N THR A 2 -17.88 6.47 -1.83
CA THR A 2 -18.44 5.31 -2.54
C THR A 2 -19.78 5.68 -3.18
N PRO A 3 -20.26 4.93 -4.19
CA PRO A 3 -21.68 4.96 -4.56
C PRO A 3 -22.55 4.41 -3.41
N VAL A 4 -23.89 4.48 -3.57
CA VAL A 4 -24.83 3.85 -2.63
C VAL A 4 -24.55 2.36 -2.54
N LEU A 5 -24.29 1.88 -1.32
CA LEU A 5 -23.88 0.50 -1.05
C LEU A 5 -25.05 -0.41 -0.66
N GLY A 6 -26.14 0.16 -0.16
CA GLY A 6 -27.32 -0.58 0.31
C GLY A 6 -28.29 0.32 1.06
N GLY A 7 -29.33 -0.29 1.62
CA GLY A 7 -30.26 0.37 2.55
C GLY A 7 -29.75 0.35 4.00
N ASN A 8 -30.65 0.34 4.97
CA ASN A 8 -30.34 0.54 6.40
C ASN A 8 -29.32 -0.47 6.99
N THR A 9 -29.32 -1.73 6.54
CA THR A 9 -28.34 -2.74 6.96
C THR A 9 -27.89 -3.55 5.75
N PHE A 10 -26.59 -3.64 5.53
CA PHE A 10 -26.01 -4.39 4.42
C PHE A 10 -24.65 -4.98 4.81
N TYR A 11 -24.24 -6.02 4.09
CA TYR A 11 -22.95 -6.69 4.26
C TYR A 11 -22.28 -6.84 2.90
N LEU A 12 -21.08 -6.28 2.76
CA LEU A 12 -20.33 -6.29 1.49
C LEU A 12 -19.66 -7.64 1.19
N ASN A 13 -19.47 -8.49 2.20
CA ASN A 13 -18.71 -9.74 2.09
C ASN A 13 -19.57 -10.97 1.73
N SER A 14 -20.83 -10.75 1.31
CA SER A 14 -21.79 -11.83 1.08
C SER A 14 -21.64 -12.40 -0.34
N ARG A 15 -21.41 -13.72 -0.44
CA ARG A 15 -21.21 -14.46 -1.71
C ARG A 15 -22.33 -14.26 -2.74
N ASN A 16 -23.49 -13.74 -2.33
CA ASN A 16 -24.63 -13.44 -3.20
C ASN A 16 -24.41 -12.22 -4.12
N PHE A 17 -23.33 -11.45 -3.93
CA PHE A 17 -22.91 -10.40 -4.87
C PHE A 17 -21.93 -10.88 -5.96
N HIS A 18 -21.53 -12.15 -5.96
CA HIS A 18 -20.65 -12.75 -6.97
C HIS A 18 -21.35 -13.17 -8.28
N GLN A 19 -22.48 -12.54 -8.61
CA GLN A 19 -23.00 -12.57 -9.98
C GLN A 19 -22.98 -11.15 -10.54
N GLY A 20 -21.80 -10.76 -11.06
CA GLY A 20 -21.66 -9.67 -12.02
C GLY A 20 -21.31 -8.28 -11.49
N LYS A 21 -20.92 -8.09 -10.21
CA LYS A 21 -20.46 -6.77 -9.73
C LYS A 21 -19.08 -6.78 -9.08
N ASN A 22 -18.32 -5.73 -9.41
CA ASN A 22 -16.91 -5.47 -9.14
C ASN A 22 -16.46 -5.79 -7.71
N HIS A 23 -15.29 -6.40 -7.57
CA HIS A 23 -14.59 -6.68 -6.31
C HIS A 23 -14.26 -5.40 -5.48
N ASP A 24 -14.50 -4.21 -6.03
CA ASP A 24 -14.17 -2.91 -5.45
C ASP A 24 -15.36 -2.15 -4.83
N MET A 25 -16.56 -2.73 -4.75
CA MET A 25 -17.69 -2.05 -4.11
C MET A 25 -17.43 -1.85 -2.60
N GLY A 26 -17.54 -0.61 -2.14
CA GLY A 26 -17.25 -0.21 -0.76
C GLY A 26 -15.77 -0.03 -0.43
N ARG A 27 -14.86 -0.29 -1.40
CA ARG A 27 -13.44 -0.06 -1.23
C ARG A 27 -13.09 1.40 -1.55
N ILE A 28 -12.34 2.04 -0.67
CA ILE A 28 -11.77 3.38 -0.88
C ILE A 28 -10.24 3.25 -0.89
N VAL A 29 -9.59 3.87 -1.88
CA VAL A 29 -8.13 3.93 -1.98
C VAL A 29 -7.70 5.40 -1.86
N ILE A 30 -6.82 5.68 -0.90
CA ILE A 30 -6.27 7.01 -0.67
C ILE A 30 -4.76 6.93 -0.90
N PRO A 31 -4.26 7.32 -2.10
CA PRO A 31 -2.84 7.33 -2.36
C PRO A 31 -2.13 8.44 -1.58
N PHE A 32 -0.87 8.23 -1.25
CA PHE A 32 -0.01 9.23 -0.60
C PHE A 32 1.38 9.21 -1.23
N GLN A 33 2.06 10.37 -1.21
CA GLN A 33 3.43 10.52 -1.73
C GLN A 33 4.42 10.96 -0.64
N PHE A 34 3.94 11.17 0.58
CA PHE A 34 4.76 11.53 1.73
C PHE A 34 5.19 10.29 2.53
N ALA A 35 6.24 10.42 3.34
CA ALA A 35 6.65 9.35 4.24
C ALA A 35 5.52 9.01 5.24
N TRP A 36 5.06 7.76 5.24
CA TRP A 36 3.92 7.33 6.04
C TRP A 36 4.19 7.56 7.55
N PRO A 37 3.37 8.35 8.25
CA PRO A 37 3.66 8.78 9.63
C PRO A 37 3.38 7.69 10.68
N ARG A 38 2.85 6.53 10.30
CA ARG A 38 2.34 5.47 11.20
C ARG A 38 1.08 5.84 11.97
N SER A 39 1.07 6.99 12.65
CA SER A 39 -0.11 7.50 13.35
C SER A 39 -1.13 8.07 12.38
N PHE A 40 -2.40 7.76 12.58
CA PHE A 40 -3.49 8.26 11.75
C PHE A 40 -4.74 8.56 12.56
N THR A 41 -5.66 9.31 11.96
CA THR A 41 -7.05 9.43 12.40
C THR A 41 -7.93 9.17 11.20
N LEU A 42 -8.77 8.15 11.30
CA LEU A 42 -9.76 7.77 10.30
C LEU A 42 -11.12 8.31 10.74
N ILE A 43 -11.82 8.96 9.83
CA ILE A 43 -13.20 9.42 10.02
C ILE A 43 -14.04 8.74 8.95
N ILE A 44 -15.11 8.07 9.38
CA ILE A 44 -16.09 7.42 8.49
C ILE A 44 -17.44 8.10 8.71
N GLU A 45 -18.08 8.45 7.62
CA GLU A 45 -19.41 9.06 7.60
C GLU A 45 -20.35 8.22 6.74
N ALA A 46 -21.55 7.97 7.25
CA ALA A 46 -22.66 7.41 6.49
C ALA A 46 -23.58 8.53 6.06
N TRP A 47 -23.87 8.60 4.77
CA TRP A 47 -24.74 9.59 4.16
C TRP A 47 -25.91 8.88 3.50
N ASP A 48 -27.11 9.40 3.70
CA ASP A 48 -28.30 9.07 2.92
C ASP A 48 -28.20 9.76 1.57
N TRP A 49 -28.57 9.05 0.51
CA TRP A 49 -28.59 9.60 -0.84
C TRP A 49 -30.03 9.88 -1.23
N ASP A 50 -30.37 11.16 -1.37
CA ASP A 50 -31.59 11.61 -2.02
C ASP A 50 -31.28 12.17 -3.41
N ASN A 51 -32.25 12.15 -4.30
CA ASN A 51 -32.10 12.70 -5.65
C ASN A 51 -32.53 14.19 -5.67
N GLU A 52 -32.14 14.94 -4.63
CA GLU A 52 -32.51 16.35 -4.42
C GLU A 52 -34.03 16.60 -4.32
N THR A 53 -34.80 15.59 -3.92
CA THR A 53 -36.26 15.67 -3.83
C THR A 53 -36.75 16.48 -2.63
N LYS A 54 -35.86 16.79 -1.68
CA LYS A 54 -36.16 17.63 -0.52
C LYS A 54 -35.01 18.60 -0.24
N ALA A 55 -35.24 19.89 -0.47
CA ALA A 55 -34.33 20.93 -0.01
C ALA A 55 -34.33 20.96 1.54
N ASP A 56 -33.15 21.01 2.15
CA ASP A 56 -32.88 21.18 3.60
C ASP A 56 -32.95 19.95 4.52
N GLU A 57 -32.95 18.69 4.03
CA GLU A 57 -32.78 17.53 4.92
C GLU A 57 -31.31 17.29 5.31
N LYS A 58 -31.06 17.00 6.60
CA LYS A 58 -29.76 16.54 7.07
C LYS A 58 -29.57 15.08 6.66
N LEU A 59 -28.81 14.86 5.60
CA LEU A 59 -28.55 13.53 5.02
C LEU A 59 -27.46 12.72 5.76
N LEU A 60 -26.75 13.31 6.73
CA LEU A 60 -25.76 12.57 7.52
C LEU A 60 -26.48 11.63 8.49
N ILE A 61 -26.29 10.31 8.29
CA ILE A 61 -26.85 9.26 9.16
C ILE A 61 -26.00 9.15 10.44
N ASP A 62 -24.68 9.01 10.29
CA ASP A 62 -23.76 8.89 11.43
C ASP A 62 -22.32 9.25 11.03
N ARG A 63 -21.51 9.62 12.02
CA ARG A 63 -20.09 9.92 11.88
C ARG A 63 -19.30 9.33 13.04
N VAL A 64 -18.31 8.51 12.70
CA VAL A 64 -17.41 7.86 13.66
C VAL A 64 -15.96 8.18 13.37
N SER A 65 -15.12 8.20 14.40
CA SER A 65 -13.68 8.43 14.25
C SER A 65 -12.88 7.41 15.05
N SER A 66 -11.75 6.97 14.50
CA SER A 66 -10.79 6.11 15.17
C SER A 66 -9.38 6.60 14.92
N ALA A 67 -8.60 6.74 15.98
CA ALA A 67 -7.20 7.10 15.93
C ALA A 67 -6.35 5.90 16.32
N GLY A 68 -5.20 5.74 15.69
CA GLY A 68 -4.33 4.61 15.95
C GLY A 68 -3.00 4.72 15.23
N MET A 69 -2.26 3.62 15.27
CA MET A 69 -1.01 3.45 14.52
C MET A 69 -1.13 2.21 13.65
N ILE A 70 -0.67 2.30 12.41
CA ILE A 70 -0.61 1.16 11.49
C ILE A 70 0.67 1.24 10.67
N ASN A 71 1.35 0.11 10.52
CA ASN A 71 2.51 0.00 9.63
C ASN A 71 2.03 -0.46 8.25
N PRO A 72 2.77 -0.14 7.17
CA PRO A 72 2.55 -0.76 5.88
C PRO A 72 2.69 -2.29 5.97
N GLU A 73 1.60 -3.01 5.69
CA GLU A 73 1.51 -4.48 5.72
C GLU A 73 0.49 -4.95 4.68
N ASP A 74 0.69 -6.11 4.06
CA ASP A 74 -0.31 -6.67 3.13
C ASP A 74 -1.59 -7.16 3.84
N ARG A 75 -1.52 -7.36 5.17
CA ARG A 75 -2.60 -7.87 6.00
C ARG A 75 -3.62 -6.78 6.34
N TRP A 76 -4.90 -7.15 6.29
CA TRP A 76 -6.01 -6.30 6.71
C TRP A 76 -6.17 -6.27 8.23
N THR A 77 -6.52 -5.10 8.75
CA THR A 77 -6.91 -4.89 10.15
C THR A 77 -8.39 -4.51 10.18
N THR A 78 -9.18 -5.24 10.98
CA THR A 78 -10.61 -4.94 11.18
C THR A 78 -10.79 -3.90 12.26
N LEU A 79 -11.62 -2.90 11.98
CA LEU A 79 -12.08 -1.86 12.90
C LEU A 79 -13.59 -2.03 13.10
N GLN A 80 -13.99 -2.10 14.36
CA GLN A 80 -15.39 -2.04 14.79
C GLN A 80 -15.65 -0.63 15.30
N LEU A 81 -16.56 0.09 14.66
CA LEU A 81 -16.88 1.47 14.98
C LEU A 81 -18.36 1.55 15.31
N ASN A 82 -18.66 1.65 16.60
CA ASN A 82 -20.03 1.75 17.09
C ASN A 82 -20.39 3.23 17.18
N GLY A 83 -21.16 3.70 16.21
CA GLY A 83 -21.74 5.03 16.22
C GLY A 83 -22.97 5.10 17.12
N HIS A 84 -23.60 6.26 17.16
CA HIS A 84 -24.83 6.46 17.94
C HIS A 84 -26.04 5.85 17.20
N VAL A 85 -26.05 5.94 15.87
CA VAL A 85 -27.17 5.51 15.03
C VAL A 85 -26.81 4.23 14.28
N ALA A 86 -25.59 4.13 13.75
CA ALA A 86 -25.14 3.03 12.92
C ALA A 86 -23.89 2.35 13.50
N HIS A 87 -23.75 1.06 13.17
CA HIS A 87 -22.57 0.27 13.51
C HIS A 87 -21.80 -0.04 12.22
N PHE A 88 -20.49 0.20 12.22
CA PHE A 88 -19.64 -0.03 11.08
C PHE A 88 -18.58 -1.09 11.39
N GLU A 89 -18.44 -2.05 10.49
CA GLU A 89 -17.26 -2.91 10.42
C GLU A 89 -16.47 -2.53 9.16
N ALA A 90 -15.25 -2.04 9.35
CA ALA A 90 -14.37 -1.66 8.26
C ALA A 90 -13.06 -2.44 8.32
N GLN A 91 -12.49 -2.78 7.17
CA GLN A 91 -11.14 -3.34 7.09
C GLN A 91 -10.21 -2.30 6.47
N ILE A 92 -9.10 -2.02 7.13
CA ILE A 92 -8.07 -1.08 6.65
C ILE A 92 -6.72 -1.76 6.54
N ARG A 93 -5.90 -1.30 5.59
CA ARG A 93 -4.47 -1.59 5.51
C ARG A 93 -3.76 -0.43 4.86
N VAL A 94 -2.47 -0.31 5.15
CA VAL A 94 -1.55 0.58 4.43
C VAL A 94 -0.63 -0.30 3.62
N LYS A 95 -0.41 0.04 2.35
CA LYS A 95 0.50 -0.70 1.48
C LYS A 95 1.44 0.30 0.81
N CYS A 96 2.71 -0.07 0.68
CA CYS A 96 3.63 0.69 -0.15
C CYS A 96 3.35 0.43 -1.63
N ASP A 97 3.63 1.43 -2.45
CA ASP A 97 3.64 1.26 -3.90
C ASP A 97 4.74 0.27 -4.32
N GLU A 98 4.64 -0.22 -5.56
CA GLU A 98 5.64 -1.12 -6.12
C GLU A 98 7.03 -0.49 -6.04
N ASN A 99 8.04 -1.28 -5.67
CA ASN A 99 9.42 -0.85 -5.47
C ASN A 99 9.65 0.12 -4.30
N TYR A 100 8.63 0.43 -3.48
CA TYR A 100 8.79 1.19 -2.25
C TYR A 100 8.73 0.28 -1.02
N TYR A 101 9.65 0.51 -0.10
CA TYR A 101 9.87 -0.36 1.06
C TYR A 101 9.98 0.44 2.36
N GLY A 102 10.00 -0.32 3.45
CA GLY A 102 10.18 0.19 4.80
C GLY A 102 8.89 0.70 5.44
N PRO A 103 8.95 1.01 6.75
CA PRO A 103 7.77 1.37 7.54
C PRO A 103 7.13 2.71 7.15
N GLN A 104 7.81 3.50 6.33
CA GLN A 104 7.39 4.81 5.86
C GLN A 104 7.08 4.83 4.35
N CYS A 105 7.23 3.71 3.63
CA CYS A 105 7.08 3.62 2.18
C CYS A 105 7.87 4.68 1.38
N ASN A 106 9.04 5.10 1.88
CA ASN A 106 9.86 6.16 1.27
C ASN A 106 11.21 5.66 0.76
N LYS A 107 11.50 4.37 0.92
CA LYS A 107 12.74 3.76 0.42
C LYS A 107 12.48 3.10 -0.92
N PHE A 108 12.96 3.71 -1.99
CA PHE A 108 12.82 3.16 -3.34
C PHE A 108 13.94 2.15 -3.64
N CYS A 109 13.56 0.99 -4.18
CA CYS A 109 14.45 0.02 -4.80
C CYS A 109 13.73 -0.65 -5.97
N GLY A 110 14.04 -0.21 -7.19
CA GLY A 110 13.63 -0.91 -8.41
C GLY A 110 14.74 -1.85 -8.89
N PRO A 111 14.48 -3.16 -9.06
CA PRO A 111 15.44 -4.10 -9.64
C PRO A 111 16.00 -3.60 -10.98
N ARG A 112 17.28 -3.85 -11.23
CA ARG A 112 17.98 -3.33 -12.42
C ARG A 112 19.10 -4.28 -12.86
N ASP A 113 19.28 -4.37 -14.16
CA ASP A 113 20.35 -5.14 -14.80
C ASP A 113 20.84 -4.41 -16.05
N ASP A 114 21.64 -3.36 -15.85
CA ASP A 114 22.19 -2.54 -16.92
C ASP A 114 23.51 -1.85 -16.48
N PHE A 115 24.05 -0.96 -17.30
CA PHE A 115 25.33 -0.28 -17.04
C PHE A 115 25.38 0.58 -15.76
N VAL A 116 24.23 0.86 -15.13
CA VAL A 116 24.13 1.61 -13.88
C VAL A 116 24.22 0.66 -12.67
N GLY A 117 23.79 -0.59 -12.80
CA GLY A 117 23.89 -1.59 -11.74
C GLY A 117 23.19 -2.92 -12.05
N HIS A 118 23.61 -3.96 -11.33
CA HIS A 118 23.16 -5.34 -11.50
C HIS A 118 22.66 -5.91 -10.16
N TYR A 119 21.39 -5.65 -9.83
CA TYR A 119 20.82 -6.01 -8.53
C TYR A 119 19.33 -6.30 -8.58
N THR A 120 18.90 -7.12 -7.61
CA THR A 120 17.51 -7.28 -7.21
C THR A 120 17.27 -6.53 -5.89
N CYS A 121 16.03 -6.46 -5.43
CA CYS A 121 15.68 -5.79 -4.18
C CYS A 121 15.22 -6.81 -3.13
N ASP A 122 15.79 -6.73 -1.93
CA ASP A 122 15.36 -7.57 -0.81
C ASP A 122 14.04 -7.07 -0.19
N GLN A 123 13.54 -7.81 0.81
CA GLN A 123 12.28 -7.47 1.51
C GLN A 123 12.32 -6.11 2.24
N ASN A 124 13.52 -5.58 2.50
CA ASN A 124 13.74 -4.29 3.16
C ASN A 124 14.06 -3.18 2.14
N GLY A 125 13.99 -3.48 0.84
CA GLY A 125 14.37 -2.56 -0.24
C GLY A 125 15.87 -2.25 -0.31
N ASN A 126 16.73 -3.12 0.19
CA ASN A 126 18.17 -3.03 -0.08
C ASN A 126 18.49 -3.68 -1.43
N LYS A 127 19.54 -3.18 -2.09
CA LYS A 127 20.08 -3.80 -3.29
C LYS A 127 20.77 -5.11 -2.93
N ALA A 128 20.36 -6.20 -3.56
CA ALA A 128 21.02 -7.50 -3.51
C ALA A 128 21.72 -7.72 -4.84
N CYS A 129 23.05 -7.59 -4.83
CA CYS A 129 23.85 -7.72 -6.05
C CYS A 129 23.69 -9.10 -6.68
N MET A 130 23.59 -9.13 -8.00
CA MET A 130 23.58 -10.39 -8.76
C MET A 130 24.94 -11.09 -8.64
N GLU A 131 24.97 -12.38 -8.95
CA GLU A 131 26.21 -13.16 -8.89
C GLU A 131 27.31 -12.52 -9.75
N GLY A 132 28.49 -12.36 -9.14
CA GLY A 132 29.64 -11.73 -9.80
C GLY A 132 29.67 -10.19 -9.73
N TRP A 133 28.71 -9.54 -9.07
CA TRP A 133 28.68 -8.08 -8.88
C TRP A 133 28.78 -7.69 -7.41
N ILE A 134 29.43 -6.55 -7.13
CA ILE A 134 29.66 -6.01 -5.77
C ILE A 134 29.59 -4.48 -5.74
N GLY A 135 29.67 -3.93 -4.52
CA GLY A 135 29.61 -2.50 -4.21
C GLY A 135 28.19 -2.02 -3.92
N ASP A 136 28.06 -0.80 -3.38
CA ASP A 136 26.77 -0.26 -2.91
C ASP A 136 25.71 -0.11 -4.02
N GLU A 137 26.17 0.07 -5.27
CA GLU A 137 25.33 0.14 -6.47
C GLU A 137 25.36 -1.14 -7.32
N CYS A 138 26.03 -2.20 -6.83
CA CYS A 138 26.17 -3.49 -7.54
C CYS A 138 26.66 -3.33 -8.99
N LYS A 139 27.63 -2.43 -9.18
CA LYS A 139 28.18 -2.05 -10.49
C LYS A 139 29.60 -2.57 -10.71
N GLN A 140 30.30 -2.95 -9.65
CA GLN A 140 31.67 -3.44 -9.78
C GLN A 140 31.66 -4.94 -10.05
N ALA A 141 32.27 -5.37 -11.14
CA ALA A 141 32.45 -6.78 -11.45
C ALA A 141 33.51 -7.42 -10.54
N VAL A 142 33.24 -8.65 -10.10
CA VAL A 142 34.18 -9.51 -9.41
C VAL A 142 35.02 -10.24 -10.45
N CYS A 143 36.32 -9.95 -10.51
CA CYS A 143 37.22 -10.50 -11.53
C CYS A 143 37.61 -11.96 -11.26
N LYS A 144 38.18 -12.63 -12.27
CA LYS A 144 38.87 -13.93 -12.12
C LYS A 144 39.66 -14.01 -10.83
N GLN A 145 39.57 -15.17 -10.17
CA GLN A 145 40.41 -15.50 -9.04
C GLN A 145 41.89 -15.37 -9.43
N GLY A 146 42.66 -14.66 -8.61
CA GLY A 146 44.07 -14.35 -8.89
C GLY A 146 44.31 -13.05 -9.68
N CYS A 147 43.27 -12.32 -10.08
CA CYS A 147 43.43 -10.99 -10.67
C CYS A 147 44.09 -10.02 -9.67
N ASN A 148 45.20 -9.39 -10.08
CA ASN A 148 45.84 -8.35 -9.29
C ASN A 148 45.05 -7.04 -9.43
N LEU A 149 44.21 -6.72 -8.44
CA LEU A 149 43.35 -5.53 -8.46
C LEU A 149 44.10 -4.17 -8.44
N ILE A 150 45.43 -4.16 -8.22
CA ILE A 150 46.27 -2.96 -8.30
C ILE A 150 46.70 -2.69 -9.75
N ARG A 151 46.88 -3.76 -10.55
CA ARG A 151 47.43 -3.67 -11.93
C ARG A 151 46.47 -4.17 -13.01
N GLY A 152 45.33 -4.72 -12.63
CA GLY A 152 44.34 -5.31 -13.51
C GLY A 152 42.92 -5.01 -13.03
N GLY A 153 41.96 -5.19 -13.93
CA GLY A 153 40.54 -5.00 -13.68
C GLY A 153 39.72 -5.77 -14.69
N CYS A 154 38.42 -5.86 -14.45
CA CYS A 154 37.46 -6.56 -15.29
C CYS A 154 36.21 -5.68 -15.45
N SER A 155 35.66 -5.67 -16.66
CA SER A 155 34.39 -5.00 -16.97
C SER A 155 33.20 -5.95 -16.90
N VAL A 156 33.45 -7.26 -16.90
CA VAL A 156 32.46 -8.32 -16.75
C VAL A 156 32.93 -9.29 -15.66
N PRO A 157 32.02 -9.94 -14.91
CA PRO A 157 32.41 -10.87 -13.87
C PRO A 157 33.16 -12.10 -14.39
N GLY A 158 34.05 -12.62 -13.55
CA GLY A 158 34.80 -13.85 -13.74
C GLY A 158 35.96 -13.75 -14.71
#